data_AF-A0A9P6E977-F1
#
_entry.id   AF-A0A9P6E977-F1
#
_cell.length_a   1.000
_cell.length_b   1.000
_cell.length_c   1.000
_cell.angle_alpha   90.00
_cell.angle_beta   90.00
_cell.angle_gamma   90.00
#
_symmetry.space_group_name_H-M   'P 1'
#
loop_
_entity.id
_entity.type
_entity.pdbx_description
1 polymer ?
#
loop_
_entity_poly.entity_id
_entity_poly.type
_entity_poly.pdbx_seq_one_letter_code
_entity_poly.pdbx_strand_id
1 'polypeptide(L)'
;MTSFKLSLILRKSIFCHYIPAFLLLTVTSGILLNRHTLSHSDSLSYRTIFSLRPTYFLSFLAIGQNFFLQKLLEGYVDQDTAQQVPVSLSNNARNTVSPRPFYAIAHRVLTVQGVSTALDHGANAMEMDVTPWRDGWWADHDGTPTSAGDTARIIFETIAKERKAGRTVTFVWLDIKSPEWCNPNDPKWRHCSIAGLRDLARELLEPVGVRVLYGFYSKAGDAFKFISGDLNHNEAVNFNGELTEVQEGFLHGPANTSRRVMSYGYFNLPFQFGNCREKRYYTCTELRQGVESAEFGKVFGWTSSGSRAKYVDKLLGEVGIDGLIFGHKVSYYRNDEESRAAARDIYHWLEDHKDRRYLATQQDAPW
;
A
#
# COMPACT_ATOMS: atom_id res chain seq x y z
N MET A 1 -40.71 -2.26 -51.54
CA MET A 1 -41.42 -2.06 -50.25
C MET A 1 -40.50 -2.52 -49.14
N THR A 2 -39.98 -1.54 -48.42
CA THR A 2 -38.96 -1.59 -47.38
C THR A 2 -39.56 -2.00 -46.03
N SER A 3 -38.85 -2.82 -45.25
CA SER A 3 -39.04 -2.86 -43.79
C SER A 3 -37.72 -3.17 -43.11
N PHE A 4 -37.13 -2.11 -42.54
CA PHE A 4 -36.00 -2.15 -41.62
C PHE A 4 -36.56 -2.29 -40.20
N LYS A 5 -36.09 -3.28 -39.43
CA LYS A 5 -36.26 -3.33 -37.98
C LYS A 5 -35.00 -2.77 -37.33
N LEU A 6 -35.13 -1.63 -36.66
CA LEU A 6 -34.10 -1.01 -35.83
C LEU A 6 -34.44 -1.31 -34.36
N SER A 7 -33.60 -2.07 -33.66
CA SER A 7 -33.71 -2.27 -32.21
C SER A 7 -32.81 -1.28 -31.48
N LEU A 8 -33.42 -0.37 -30.72
CA LEU A 8 -32.75 0.64 -29.90
C LEU A 8 -32.31 0.00 -28.57
N ILE A 9 -31.00 -0.09 -28.32
CA ILE A 9 -30.44 -0.47 -27.02
C ILE A 9 -30.16 0.82 -26.23
N LEU A 10 -30.92 1.05 -25.17
CA LEU A 10 -30.65 2.09 -24.17
C LEU A 10 -29.50 1.63 -23.25
N ARG A 11 -28.31 2.22 -23.41
CA ARG A 11 -27.26 2.20 -22.38
C ARG A 11 -27.38 3.45 -21.51
N LYS A 12 -27.66 3.24 -20.22
CA LYS A 12 -27.52 4.26 -19.17
C LYS A 12 -26.02 4.47 -18.92
N SER A 13 -25.53 5.66 -19.27
CA SER A 13 -24.22 6.15 -18.83
C SER A 13 -24.41 6.96 -17.55
N ILE A 14 -23.85 6.48 -16.44
CA ILE A 14 -23.70 7.26 -15.21
C ILE A 14 -22.31 7.89 -15.27
N PHE A 15 -22.25 9.17 -15.63
CA PHE A 15 -21.04 9.99 -15.49
C PHE A 15 -21.05 10.61 -14.09
N CYS A 16 -20.07 10.26 -13.27
CA CYS A 16 -19.74 11.02 -12.08
C CYS A 16 -18.62 12.00 -12.46
N HIS A 17 -18.93 13.29 -12.54
CA HIS A 17 -17.95 14.37 -12.64
C HIS A 17 -18.05 15.21 -11.36
N TYR A 18 -16.97 15.26 -10.60
CA TYR A 18 -16.72 16.28 -9.59
C TYR A 18 -15.62 17.19 -10.14
N ILE A 19 -16.00 18.37 -10.63
CA ILE A 19 -15.09 19.47 -10.94
C ILE A 19 -15.52 20.65 -10.06
N PRO A 20 -14.66 21.18 -9.18
CA PRO A 20 -14.98 22.40 -8.46
C PRO A 20 -14.86 23.60 -9.40
N ALA A 21 -15.93 24.37 -9.51
CA ALA A 21 -16.00 25.60 -10.29
C ALA A 21 -15.10 26.69 -9.67
N PHE A 22 -14.08 27.13 -10.42
CA PHE A 22 -13.42 28.42 -10.19
C PHE A 22 -14.15 29.49 -10.98
N LEU A 23 -14.66 30.49 -10.26
CA LEU A 23 -15.33 31.67 -10.81
C LEU A 23 -14.24 32.61 -11.38
N LEU A 24 -14.13 32.69 -12.71
CA LEU A 24 -13.36 33.74 -13.39
C LEU A 24 -14.29 34.94 -13.64
N LEU A 25 -14.07 36.02 -12.89
CA LEU A 25 -14.63 37.34 -13.20
C LEU A 25 -13.62 38.11 -14.06
N THR A 26 -13.92 38.25 -15.33
CA THR A 26 -13.26 39.19 -16.24
C THR A 26 -13.87 40.59 -16.07
N VAL A 27 -13.06 41.59 -15.75
CA VAL A 27 -13.39 43.00 -15.97
C VAL A 27 -12.31 43.61 -16.84
N THR A 28 -12.72 44.14 -17.98
CA THR A 28 -11.89 44.83 -18.96
C THR A 28 -11.87 46.35 -18.73
N SER A 29 -10.68 46.93 -18.94
CA SER A 29 -10.39 48.28 -19.45
C SER A 29 -10.35 49.49 -18.49
N GLY A 30 -9.23 50.23 -18.55
CA GLY A 30 -9.28 51.67 -18.86
C GLY A 30 -8.74 52.69 -17.85
N ILE A 31 -7.43 52.92 -17.91
CA ILE A 31 -6.60 54.13 -17.61
C ILE A 31 -7.33 55.50 -17.46
N LEU A 32 -7.06 56.29 -16.39
CA LEU A 32 -6.32 57.60 -16.36
C LEU A 32 -6.55 58.44 -15.06
N LEU A 33 -5.45 59.11 -14.65
CA LEU A 33 -5.29 60.40 -13.93
C LEU A 33 -5.38 60.53 -12.39
N ASN A 34 -4.17 60.64 -11.81
CA ASN A 34 -3.58 61.78 -11.08
C ASN A 34 -4.21 62.42 -9.81
N ARG A 35 -3.32 62.50 -8.80
CA ARG A 35 -3.02 63.60 -7.86
C ARG A 35 -3.84 63.83 -6.57
N HIS A 36 -3.05 63.93 -5.50
CA HIS A 36 -3.12 64.78 -4.28
C HIS A 36 -3.82 64.31 -2.98
N THR A 37 -2.95 63.96 -2.01
CA THR A 37 -2.84 64.44 -0.61
C THR A 37 -3.97 64.29 0.44
N LEU A 38 -3.51 63.83 1.62
CA LEU A 38 -3.84 64.20 3.01
C LEU A 38 -4.93 63.44 3.82
N SER A 39 -4.41 62.85 4.91
CA SER A 39 -4.85 62.85 6.33
C SER A 39 -6.15 62.18 6.83
N HIS A 40 -5.91 61.30 7.81
CA HIS A 40 -6.54 61.19 9.15
C HIS A 40 -7.91 60.50 9.37
N SER A 41 -7.86 59.65 10.42
CA SER A 41 -8.84 59.34 11.47
C SER A 41 -10.11 58.52 11.20
N ASP A 42 -10.18 57.42 11.96
CA ASP A 42 -11.24 56.97 12.86
C ASP A 42 -12.59 56.38 12.37
N SER A 43 -12.75 55.11 12.79
CA SER A 43 -13.89 54.55 13.53
C SER A 43 -15.23 54.24 12.84
N LEU A 44 -15.76 53.04 13.17
CA LEU A 44 -17.16 52.56 13.30
C LEU A 44 -17.28 51.15 12.69
N SER A 45 -17.23 50.08 13.49
CA SER A 45 -18.37 49.46 14.18
C SER A 45 -19.53 49.07 13.27
N TYR A 46 -19.63 47.79 12.92
CA TYR A 46 -20.91 47.10 12.74
C TYR A 46 -20.87 45.70 13.35
N ARG A 47 -21.69 45.52 14.38
CA ARG A 47 -22.16 44.24 14.90
C ARG A 47 -23.18 43.67 13.91
N THR A 48 -23.13 42.38 13.62
CA THR A 48 -24.37 41.59 13.43
C THR A 48 -24.15 40.17 13.93
N ILE A 49 -25.10 39.75 14.75
CA ILE A 49 -25.22 38.52 15.51
C ILE A 49 -26.00 37.52 14.66
N PHE A 50 -25.55 36.27 14.56
CA PHE A 50 -26.48 35.15 14.36
C PHE A 50 -26.12 34.01 15.32
N SER A 51 -27.09 33.71 16.16
CA SER A 51 -27.13 32.67 17.18
C SER A 51 -28.11 31.61 16.70
N LEU A 52 -27.70 30.34 16.69
CA LEU A 52 -28.62 29.22 16.75
C LEU A 52 -28.06 28.17 17.72
N ARG A 53 -28.77 27.99 18.83
CA ARG A 53 -28.60 26.90 19.79
C ARG A 53 -29.32 25.64 19.28
N PRO A 54 -28.85 24.44 19.64
CA PRO A 54 -29.63 23.21 19.52
C PRO A 54 -30.37 22.90 20.83
N THR A 55 -31.57 22.32 20.74
CA THR A 55 -32.26 21.71 21.88
C THR A 55 -32.89 20.37 21.50
N TYR A 56 -32.37 19.33 22.17
CA TYR A 56 -32.98 18.12 22.75
C TYR A 56 -34.07 17.34 21.99
N PHE A 57 -33.91 16.01 21.95
CA PHE A 57 -34.83 15.09 22.64
C PHE A 57 -34.17 13.73 22.96
N LEU A 58 -34.28 13.32 24.22
CA LEU A 58 -34.02 11.99 24.78
C LEU A 58 -35.27 11.11 24.60
N SER A 59 -35.11 9.80 24.36
CA SER A 59 -35.92 8.78 25.08
C SER A 59 -35.29 7.39 25.01
N PHE A 60 -35.49 6.67 26.11
CA PHE A 60 -35.02 5.34 26.47
C PHE A 60 -35.80 4.22 25.76
N LEU A 61 -35.19 3.02 25.68
CA LEU A 61 -35.83 1.80 26.18
C LEU A 61 -34.82 0.67 26.39
N ALA A 62 -34.88 0.10 27.59
CA ALA A 62 -34.14 -1.05 28.06
C ALA A 62 -35.06 -2.27 28.11
N ILE A 63 -34.57 -3.44 27.69
CA ILE A 63 -35.06 -4.80 27.99
C ILE A 63 -33.78 -5.67 27.95
N GLY A 64 -33.26 -6.30 29.01
CA GLY A 64 -33.85 -7.34 29.87
C GLY A 64 -33.08 -8.66 29.61
N GLN A 65 -31.96 -8.89 30.28
CA GLN A 65 -31.70 -9.91 31.33
C GLN A 65 -31.83 -11.42 30.97
N ASN A 66 -30.72 -12.13 31.25
CA ASN A 66 -30.56 -13.48 31.83
C ASN A 66 -30.90 -14.76 31.03
N PHE A 67 -29.86 -15.55 30.72
CA PHE A 67 -29.80 -17.02 30.86
C PHE A 67 -28.32 -17.38 31.14
N PHE A 68 -27.96 -17.68 32.38
CA PHE A 68 -27.91 -18.98 33.06
C PHE A 68 -26.55 -19.72 32.93
N LEU A 69 -26.07 -20.06 34.12
CA LEU A 69 -24.78 -20.60 34.54
C LEU A 69 -24.55 -22.07 34.12
N GLN A 70 -23.25 -22.40 33.95
CA GLN A 70 -22.58 -23.60 34.50
C GLN A 70 -22.72 -24.96 33.79
N LYS A 71 -21.59 -25.43 33.24
CA LYS A 71 -21.16 -26.82 33.39
C LYS A 71 -19.64 -26.85 33.62
N LEU A 72 -19.29 -27.03 34.89
CA LEU A 72 -17.97 -27.41 35.39
C LEU A 72 -18.14 -28.82 35.99
N LEU A 73 -17.18 -29.69 35.65
CA LEU A 73 -16.71 -30.89 36.36
C LEU A 73 -17.52 -32.19 36.32
N GLU A 74 -16.80 -33.26 35.93
CA GLU A 74 -16.60 -34.59 36.56
C GLU A 74 -16.33 -35.65 35.47
N GLY A 75 -15.39 -36.60 35.53
CA GLY A 75 -14.46 -37.10 36.57
C GLY A 75 -13.20 -37.74 35.89
N TYR A 76 -12.05 -37.92 36.55
CA TYR A 76 -11.68 -38.99 37.53
C TYR A 76 -11.79 -40.38 36.86
N VAL A 77 -10.76 -41.22 36.59
CA VAL A 77 -9.67 -41.92 37.35
C VAL A 77 -8.73 -42.54 36.25
N ASP A 78 -7.40 -42.73 36.34
CA ASP A 78 -6.67 -43.65 37.23
C ASP A 78 -5.13 -43.42 37.20
N GLN A 79 -4.49 -43.75 38.31
CA GLN A 79 -3.04 -43.84 38.48
C GLN A 79 -2.60 -45.28 38.19
N ASP A 80 -1.61 -45.48 37.31
CA ASP A 80 -0.48 -46.35 37.60
C ASP A 80 0.56 -46.28 36.49
N THR A 81 1.82 -46.06 36.88
CA THR A 81 3.03 -46.80 36.49
C THR A 81 4.23 -45.86 36.64
N ALA A 82 4.92 -45.99 37.76
CA ALA A 82 6.23 -45.41 37.96
C ALA A 82 7.25 -46.14 37.07
N GLN A 83 7.85 -45.43 36.13
CA GLN A 83 9.13 -45.82 35.53
C GLN A 83 10.10 -44.65 35.68
N GLN A 84 11.17 -44.92 36.44
CA GLN A 84 12.31 -44.04 36.62
C GLN A 84 12.98 -43.78 35.27
N VAL A 85 13.05 -42.52 34.87
CA VAL A 85 13.87 -42.05 33.75
C VAL A 85 14.72 -40.89 34.28
N PRO A 86 16.03 -40.83 33.93
CA PRO A 86 16.99 -40.02 34.66
C PRO A 86 16.71 -38.53 34.49
N VAL A 87 16.98 -37.77 35.55
CA VAL A 87 17.02 -36.31 35.54
C VAL A 87 18.11 -35.86 34.56
N SER A 88 17.74 -35.66 33.29
CA SER A 88 18.55 -34.85 32.38
C SER A 88 18.31 -33.39 32.76
N LEU A 89 19.37 -32.73 33.21
CA LEU A 89 19.42 -31.28 33.34
C LEU A 89 18.89 -30.67 32.04
N SER A 90 17.67 -30.15 32.11
CA SER A 90 17.06 -29.35 31.06
C SER A 90 17.94 -28.12 30.90
N ASN A 91 18.86 -28.19 29.95
CA ASN A 91 19.46 -27.01 29.36
C ASN A 91 18.29 -26.18 28.85
N ASN A 92 18.04 -25.05 29.53
CA ASN A 92 17.23 -23.95 29.02
C ASN A 92 17.71 -23.60 27.61
N ALA A 93 17.17 -24.28 26.60
CA ALA A 93 17.22 -23.82 25.25
C ALA A 93 16.39 -22.54 25.24
N ARG A 94 17.08 -21.40 25.41
CA ARG A 94 16.55 -20.14 24.90
C ARG A 94 16.18 -20.43 23.45
N ASN A 95 14.89 -20.51 23.17
CA ASN A 95 14.38 -20.47 21.81
C ASN A 95 14.85 -19.14 21.22
N THR A 96 16.05 -19.12 20.66
CA THR A 96 16.56 -17.97 19.92
C THR A 96 15.74 -17.94 18.63
N VAL A 97 14.66 -17.16 18.65
CA VAL A 97 13.89 -16.86 17.44
C VAL A 97 14.89 -16.28 16.45
N SER A 98 15.10 -16.97 15.33
CA SER A 98 15.98 -16.46 14.27
C SER A 98 15.47 -15.10 13.79
N PRO A 99 16.35 -14.12 13.53
CA PRO A 99 15.97 -12.86 12.90
C PRO A 99 15.15 -13.11 11.63
N ARG A 100 14.18 -12.23 11.35
CA ARG A 100 13.34 -12.31 10.14
C ARG A 100 13.78 -11.28 9.08
N PRO A 101 13.67 -11.59 7.78
CA PRO A 101 13.98 -10.63 6.73
C PRO A 101 13.01 -9.43 6.76
N PHE A 102 13.52 -8.25 6.40
CA PHE A 102 12.77 -7.00 6.28
C PHE A 102 12.95 -6.39 4.88
N TYR A 103 11.86 -5.88 4.31
CA TYR A 103 11.84 -5.29 2.98
C TYR A 103 11.77 -3.76 3.07
N ALA A 104 12.88 -3.08 2.74
CA ALA A 104 12.94 -1.64 2.57
C ALA A 104 12.54 -1.30 1.13
N ILE A 105 11.32 -0.80 0.94
CA ILE A 105 10.68 -0.65 -0.37
C ILE A 105 10.79 0.81 -0.80
N ALA A 106 11.54 1.11 -1.87
CA ALA A 106 11.60 2.48 -2.39
C ALA A 106 10.26 2.87 -3.01
N HIS A 107 9.72 4.02 -2.61
CA HIS A 107 8.42 4.52 -3.06
C HIS A 107 8.48 5.17 -4.45
N ARG A 108 7.48 4.89 -5.29
CA ARG A 108 7.21 5.59 -6.56
C ARG A 108 8.45 5.68 -7.45
N VAL A 109 9.07 4.54 -7.73
CA VAL A 109 10.26 4.45 -8.59
C VAL A 109 9.84 4.48 -10.05
N LEU A 110 9.80 5.68 -10.64
CA LEU A 110 9.27 5.89 -11.99
C LEU A 110 10.33 6.04 -13.09
N THR A 111 11.61 6.11 -12.76
CA THR A 111 12.69 6.34 -13.74
C THR A 111 13.87 5.40 -13.54
N VAL A 112 14.66 5.18 -14.60
CA VAL A 112 15.93 4.42 -14.55
C VAL A 112 16.87 5.01 -13.50
N GLN A 113 16.94 6.34 -13.43
CA GLN A 113 17.73 7.03 -12.40
C GLN A 113 17.17 6.75 -11.00
N GLY A 114 15.85 6.69 -10.85
CA GLY A 114 15.17 6.30 -9.62
C GLY A 114 15.57 4.90 -9.16
N VAL A 115 15.67 3.93 -10.07
CA VAL A 115 16.14 2.57 -9.78
C VAL A 115 17.55 2.59 -9.20
N SER A 116 18.51 3.21 -9.89
CA SER A 116 19.90 3.30 -9.41
C SER A 116 19.96 3.97 -8.04
N THR A 117 19.25 5.09 -7.88
CA THR A 117 19.24 5.87 -6.65
C THR A 117 18.64 5.08 -5.48
N ALA A 118 17.54 4.38 -5.70
CA ALA A 118 16.90 3.55 -4.68
C ALA A 118 17.87 2.47 -4.16
N LEU A 119 18.60 1.82 -5.07
CA LEU A 119 19.61 0.83 -4.73
C LEU A 119 20.82 1.44 -4.00
N ASP A 120 21.25 2.65 -4.39
CA ASP A 120 22.31 3.38 -3.69
C ASP A 120 21.90 3.77 -2.27
N HIS A 121 20.62 4.02 -2.05
CA HIS A 121 20.03 4.20 -0.72
C HIS A 121 19.70 2.87 -0.02
N GLY A 122 20.13 1.73 -0.58
CA GLY A 122 20.04 0.39 0.02
C GLY A 122 18.70 -0.32 -0.13
N ALA A 123 17.73 0.24 -0.88
CA ALA A 123 16.44 -0.41 -1.07
C ALA A 123 16.65 -1.83 -1.61
N ASN A 124 15.95 -2.81 -1.04
CA ASN A 124 15.98 -4.19 -1.51
C ASN A 124 14.71 -4.56 -2.28
N ALA A 125 13.71 -3.68 -2.31
CA ALA A 125 12.50 -3.79 -3.12
C ALA A 125 12.07 -2.40 -3.61
N MET A 126 11.20 -2.36 -4.62
CA MET A 126 10.72 -1.11 -5.23
C MET A 126 9.23 -1.18 -5.45
N GLU A 127 8.52 -0.12 -5.08
CA GLU A 127 7.14 0.12 -5.51
C GLU A 127 7.18 1.05 -6.73
N MET A 128 6.38 0.71 -7.74
CA MET A 128 6.26 1.44 -8.99
C MET A 128 4.79 1.49 -9.41
N ASP A 129 4.26 2.70 -9.49
CA ASP A 129 2.98 2.92 -10.17
C ASP A 129 3.09 2.54 -11.63
N VAL A 130 2.14 1.74 -12.12
CA VAL A 130 2.07 1.38 -13.53
C VAL A 130 0.71 1.74 -14.12
N THR A 131 0.72 2.54 -15.17
CA THR A 131 -0.48 2.91 -15.93
C THR A 131 -0.35 2.40 -17.36
N PRO A 132 -1.41 1.82 -17.96
CA PRO A 132 -1.37 1.41 -19.35
C PRO A 132 -1.58 2.60 -20.28
N TRP A 133 -0.81 2.64 -21.35
CA TRP A 133 -0.88 3.59 -22.44
C TRP A 133 -1.01 2.84 -23.77
N ARG A 134 -1.29 3.56 -24.86
CA ARG A 134 -1.48 2.94 -26.19
C ARG A 134 -0.30 2.07 -26.63
N ASP A 135 0.91 2.44 -26.23
CA ASP A 135 2.14 1.76 -26.64
C ASP A 135 2.66 0.76 -25.59
N GLY A 136 1.94 0.55 -24.49
CA GLY A 136 2.30 -0.40 -23.43
C GLY A 136 2.20 0.20 -22.04
N TRP A 137 2.87 -0.44 -21.08
CA TRP A 137 2.86 -0.01 -19.67
C TRP A 137 3.96 1.01 -19.37
N TRP A 138 3.61 2.03 -18.62
CA TRP A 138 4.52 3.10 -18.19
C TRP A 138 4.58 3.17 -16.68
N ALA A 139 5.75 3.54 -16.17
CA ALA A 139 5.92 3.89 -14.78
C ALA A 139 5.29 5.27 -14.56
N ASP A 140 4.03 5.28 -14.15
CA ASP A 140 3.18 6.46 -14.17
C ASP A 140 2.07 6.33 -13.11
N HIS A 141 2.01 7.32 -12.23
CA HIS A 141 1.06 7.35 -11.11
C HIS A 141 -0.31 7.93 -11.49
N ASP A 142 -0.34 8.97 -12.34
CA ASP A 142 -1.58 9.75 -12.58
C ASP A 142 -2.21 9.44 -13.95
N GLY A 143 -1.52 8.70 -14.83
CA GLY A 143 -1.99 8.45 -16.19
C GLY A 143 -1.99 9.69 -17.07
N THR A 144 -1.10 10.63 -16.79
CA THR A 144 -0.99 11.92 -17.49
C THR A 144 0.39 12.09 -18.11
N PRO A 145 0.52 12.85 -19.21
CA PRO A 145 1.83 13.10 -19.83
C PRO A 145 2.86 13.74 -18.89
N THR A 146 2.41 14.44 -17.84
CA THR A 146 3.28 15.11 -16.87
C THR A 146 3.71 14.23 -15.68
N SER A 147 3.05 13.09 -15.49
CA SER A 147 3.34 12.14 -14.40
C SER A 147 4.10 10.91 -14.87
N ALA A 148 4.10 10.64 -16.18
CA ALA A 148 4.81 9.52 -16.77
C ALA A 148 6.32 9.66 -16.63
N GLY A 149 6.94 8.61 -16.09
CA GLY A 149 8.38 8.38 -16.14
C GLY A 149 8.78 7.54 -17.35
N ASP A 150 9.64 6.54 -17.13
CA ASP A 150 10.07 5.63 -18.19
C ASP A 150 9.03 4.52 -18.45
N THR A 151 9.17 3.81 -19.57
CA THR A 151 8.35 2.61 -19.82
C THR A 151 8.66 1.51 -18.80
N ALA A 152 7.66 0.70 -18.45
CA ALA A 152 7.84 -0.44 -17.54
C ALA A 152 8.92 -1.41 -18.04
N ARG A 153 9.03 -1.60 -19.37
CA ARG A 153 10.07 -2.43 -19.99
C ARG A 153 11.48 -1.91 -19.65
N ILE A 154 11.74 -0.62 -19.85
CA ILE A 154 13.06 -0.03 -19.57
C ILE A 154 13.41 -0.12 -18.08
N ILE A 155 12.43 0.10 -17.20
CA ILE A 155 12.62 -0.07 -15.76
C ILE A 155 12.95 -1.53 -15.41
N PHE A 156 12.20 -2.50 -15.94
CA PHE A 156 12.44 -3.92 -15.68
C PHE A 156 13.80 -4.39 -16.23
N GLU A 157 14.18 -3.95 -17.42
CA GLU A 157 15.50 -4.22 -17.99
C GLU A 157 16.62 -3.64 -17.12
N THR A 158 16.42 -2.44 -16.57
CA THR A 158 17.36 -1.80 -15.65
C THR A 158 17.47 -2.60 -14.35
N ILE A 159 16.35 -2.96 -13.73
CA ILE A 159 16.31 -3.79 -12.52
C ILE A 159 17.01 -5.13 -12.77
N ALA A 160 16.73 -5.76 -13.91
CA ALA A 160 17.33 -7.04 -14.27
C ALA A 160 18.86 -6.93 -14.46
N LYS A 161 19.33 -5.83 -15.06
CA LYS A 161 20.75 -5.51 -15.18
C LYS A 161 21.42 -5.34 -13.81
N GLU A 162 20.83 -4.53 -12.93
CA GLU A 162 21.35 -4.31 -11.58
C GLU A 162 21.39 -5.60 -10.76
N ARG A 163 20.34 -6.43 -10.89
CA ARG A 163 20.27 -7.75 -10.26
C ARG A 163 21.40 -8.68 -10.72
N LYS A 164 21.65 -8.73 -12.03
CA LYS A 164 22.77 -9.50 -12.62
C LYS A 164 24.13 -8.94 -12.20
N ALA A 165 24.23 -7.65 -11.94
CA ALA A 165 25.42 -7.00 -11.40
C ALA A 165 25.64 -7.26 -9.90
N GLY A 166 24.79 -8.09 -9.26
CA GLY A 166 24.94 -8.51 -7.87
C GLY A 166 24.21 -7.62 -6.86
N ARG A 167 23.48 -6.59 -7.32
CA ARG A 167 22.69 -5.71 -6.44
C ARG A 167 21.44 -6.46 -5.97
N THR A 168 21.03 -6.22 -4.72
CA THR A 168 19.86 -6.89 -4.15
C THR A 168 18.58 -6.22 -4.58
N VAL A 169 17.77 -6.94 -5.37
CA VAL A 169 16.36 -6.64 -5.60
C VAL A 169 15.58 -7.93 -5.38
N THR A 170 14.74 -7.97 -4.34
CA THR A 170 13.95 -9.14 -3.96
C THR A 170 12.66 -9.21 -4.76
N PHE A 171 11.96 -8.08 -4.87
CA PHE A 171 10.74 -7.96 -5.66
C PHE A 171 10.47 -6.53 -6.14
N VAL A 172 9.60 -6.42 -7.13
CA VAL A 172 8.97 -5.18 -7.57
C VAL A 172 7.48 -5.24 -7.24
N TRP A 173 6.98 -4.24 -6.52
CA TRP A 173 5.56 -4.03 -6.28
C TRP A 173 5.02 -3.10 -7.37
N LEU A 174 4.17 -3.64 -8.23
CA LEU A 174 3.48 -2.91 -9.28
C LEU A 174 2.18 -2.36 -8.69
N ASP A 175 2.10 -1.05 -8.47
CA ASP A 175 0.86 -0.40 -8.07
C ASP A 175 0.02 -0.08 -9.32
N ILE A 176 -0.91 -0.98 -9.64
CA ILE A 176 -1.53 -1.03 -10.96
C ILE A 176 -2.69 -0.05 -11.07
N LYS A 177 -2.56 0.92 -11.98
CA LYS A 177 -3.60 1.88 -12.32
C LYS A 177 -4.38 1.39 -13.54
N SER A 178 -5.70 1.48 -13.47
CA SER A 178 -6.61 1.19 -14.60
C SER A 178 -6.35 -0.17 -15.31
N PRO A 179 -6.31 -1.30 -14.59
CA PRO A 179 -5.84 -2.56 -15.16
C PRO A 179 -6.73 -3.15 -16.27
N GLU A 180 -7.96 -2.68 -16.40
CA GLU A 180 -8.92 -3.07 -17.45
C GLU A 180 -8.88 -2.18 -18.71
N TRP A 181 -7.95 -1.22 -18.81
CA TRP A 181 -7.90 -0.27 -19.93
C TRP A 181 -7.74 -0.95 -21.32
N CYS A 182 -6.97 -2.03 -21.38
CA CYS A 182 -6.79 -2.85 -22.58
C CYS A 182 -7.33 -4.27 -22.41
N ASN A 183 -7.99 -4.79 -23.44
CA ASN A 183 -8.53 -6.15 -23.45
C ASN A 183 -7.39 -7.18 -23.62
N PRO A 184 -7.17 -8.10 -22.65
CA PRO A 184 -6.11 -9.12 -22.75
C PRO A 184 -6.34 -10.14 -23.87
N ASN A 185 -7.58 -10.28 -24.37
CA ASN A 185 -7.96 -11.20 -25.44
C ASN A 185 -7.92 -10.56 -26.82
N ASP A 186 -7.65 -9.25 -26.93
CA ASP A 186 -7.45 -8.58 -28.21
C ASP A 186 -5.94 -8.52 -28.51
N PRO A 187 -5.44 -9.27 -29.53
CA PRO A 187 -4.01 -9.27 -29.85
C PRO A 187 -3.45 -7.89 -30.15
N LYS A 188 -4.26 -6.95 -30.64
CA LYS A 188 -3.83 -5.58 -30.94
C LYS A 188 -3.54 -4.75 -29.70
N TRP A 189 -4.20 -5.05 -28.58
CA TRP A 189 -4.09 -4.29 -27.32
C TRP A 189 -3.49 -5.11 -26.19
N ARG A 190 -3.06 -6.34 -26.45
CA ARG A 190 -2.55 -7.23 -25.41
C ARG A 190 -1.33 -6.63 -24.69
N HIS A 191 -0.47 -5.89 -25.38
CA HIS A 191 0.76 -5.29 -24.83
C HIS A 191 0.51 -4.23 -23.74
N CYS A 192 -0.66 -3.58 -23.73
CA CYS A 192 -1.10 -2.65 -22.68
C CYS A 192 -2.13 -3.25 -21.71
N SER A 193 -2.47 -4.53 -21.88
CA SER A 193 -3.39 -5.24 -20.97
C SER A 193 -2.68 -5.77 -19.73
N ILE A 194 -3.43 -6.14 -18.70
CA ILE A 194 -2.89 -6.79 -17.50
C ILE A 194 -2.07 -8.05 -17.81
N ALA A 195 -2.48 -8.80 -18.84
CA ALA A 195 -1.77 -9.98 -19.27
C ALA A 195 -0.42 -9.63 -19.91
N GLY A 196 -0.35 -8.53 -20.67
CA GLY A 196 0.89 -7.99 -21.20
C GLY A 196 1.87 -7.54 -20.11
N LEU A 197 1.37 -6.92 -19.02
CA LEU A 197 2.20 -6.54 -17.88
C LEU A 197 2.83 -7.75 -17.19
N ARG A 198 2.01 -8.78 -16.92
CA ARG A 198 2.46 -10.03 -16.31
C ARG A 198 3.49 -10.74 -17.19
N ASP A 199 3.20 -10.87 -18.48
CA ASP A 199 4.11 -11.52 -19.41
C ASP A 199 5.44 -10.76 -19.51
N LEU A 200 5.41 -9.41 -19.50
CA LEU A 200 6.61 -8.57 -19.46
C LEU A 200 7.43 -8.77 -18.17
N ALA A 201 6.76 -8.89 -17.02
CA ALA A 201 7.44 -9.12 -15.74
C ALA A 201 8.08 -10.52 -15.70
N ARG A 202 7.37 -11.55 -16.18
CA ARG A 202 7.89 -12.92 -16.36
C ARG A 202 9.06 -12.99 -17.33
N GLU A 203 9.02 -12.20 -18.40
CA GLU A 203 10.10 -12.14 -19.40
C GLU A 203 11.39 -11.54 -18.81
N LEU A 204 11.28 -10.47 -18.02
CA LEU A 204 12.43 -9.63 -17.67
C LEU A 204 12.91 -9.78 -16.23
N LEU A 205 12.01 -9.94 -15.26
CA LEU A 205 12.33 -9.95 -13.84
C LEU A 205 12.55 -11.36 -13.28
N GLU A 206 11.68 -12.30 -13.62
CA GLU A 206 11.75 -13.65 -13.06
C GLU A 206 13.03 -14.42 -13.41
N PRO A 207 13.58 -14.35 -14.64
CA PRO A 207 14.80 -15.10 -14.99
C PRO A 207 16.04 -14.67 -14.21
N VAL A 208 16.01 -13.47 -13.60
CA VAL A 208 17.08 -12.98 -12.72
C VAL A 208 16.75 -13.12 -11.23
N GLY A 209 15.64 -13.81 -10.92
CA GLY A 209 15.19 -14.05 -9.54
C GLY A 209 14.62 -12.81 -8.85
N VAL A 210 14.10 -11.83 -9.62
CA VAL A 210 13.29 -10.74 -9.08
C VAL A 210 11.83 -11.14 -9.16
N ARG A 211 11.14 -11.02 -8.03
CA ARG A 211 9.75 -11.45 -7.87
C ARG A 211 8.78 -10.28 -8.05
N VAL A 212 7.50 -10.55 -8.22
CA VAL A 212 6.51 -9.52 -8.57
C VAL A 212 5.33 -9.52 -7.61
N LEU A 213 5.02 -8.36 -7.05
CA LEU A 213 3.84 -8.13 -6.24
C LEU A 213 2.85 -7.25 -7.02
N TYR A 214 1.72 -7.82 -7.42
CA TYR A 214 0.68 -7.08 -8.15
C TYR A 214 -0.27 -6.39 -7.18
N GLY A 215 -0.21 -5.07 -7.09
CA GLY A 215 -1.08 -4.24 -6.25
C GLY A 215 -2.36 -3.83 -6.98
N PHE A 216 -3.51 -4.08 -6.37
CA PHE A 216 -4.82 -3.72 -6.91
C PHE A 216 -5.58 -2.80 -5.95
N TYR A 217 -6.32 -1.84 -6.51
CA TYR A 217 -7.28 -1.03 -5.77
C TYR A 217 -8.67 -1.68 -5.72
N SER A 218 -9.07 -2.34 -6.82
CA SER A 218 -10.36 -3.02 -6.92
C SER A 218 -10.25 -4.47 -6.49
N LYS A 219 -11.04 -4.84 -5.49
CA LYS A 219 -11.06 -6.18 -4.88
C LYS A 219 -11.90 -7.21 -5.66
N ALA A 220 -12.54 -6.78 -6.74
CA ALA A 220 -13.44 -7.62 -7.56
C ALA A 220 -13.22 -7.48 -9.08
N GLY A 221 -12.16 -6.76 -9.51
CA GLY A 221 -11.86 -6.50 -10.91
C GLY A 221 -11.44 -7.75 -11.69
N ASP A 222 -11.70 -7.75 -13.00
CA ASP A 222 -11.37 -8.88 -13.87
C ASP A 222 -9.86 -9.07 -14.01
N ALA A 223 -9.08 -7.98 -13.93
CA ALA A 223 -7.63 -8.07 -13.93
C ALA A 223 -7.06 -8.76 -12.68
N PHE A 224 -7.63 -8.48 -11.50
CA PHE A 224 -7.27 -9.17 -10.26
C PHE A 224 -7.58 -10.67 -10.35
N LYS A 225 -8.75 -11.04 -10.87
CA LYS A 225 -9.12 -12.45 -11.09
C LYS A 225 -8.18 -13.12 -12.08
N PHE A 226 -7.86 -12.43 -13.18
CA PHE A 226 -6.94 -12.92 -14.20
C PHE A 226 -5.56 -13.21 -13.62
N ILE A 227 -4.98 -12.28 -12.87
CA ILE A 227 -3.67 -12.47 -12.22
C ILE A 227 -3.74 -13.56 -11.17
N SER A 228 -4.72 -13.51 -10.27
CA SER A 228 -4.88 -14.49 -9.19
C SER A 228 -5.06 -15.93 -9.67
N GLY A 229 -5.72 -16.11 -10.83
CA GLY A 229 -5.96 -17.41 -11.44
C GLY A 229 -4.73 -18.06 -12.08
N ASP A 230 -3.63 -17.33 -12.27
CA ASP A 230 -2.41 -17.83 -12.93
C ASP A 230 -1.13 -17.41 -12.21
N LEU A 231 -1.15 -17.18 -10.89
CA LEU A 231 0.09 -16.85 -10.15
C LEU A 231 1.08 -18.02 -10.15
N ASN A 232 2.33 -17.75 -10.52
CA ASN A 232 3.43 -18.69 -10.34
C ASN A 232 4.12 -18.50 -8.97
N HIS A 233 5.26 -19.16 -8.72
CA HIS A 233 5.97 -19.10 -7.44
C HIS A 233 6.72 -17.78 -7.19
N ASN A 234 6.95 -16.97 -8.23
CA ASN A 234 7.58 -15.67 -8.17
C ASN A 234 6.58 -14.52 -8.08
N GLU A 235 5.30 -14.81 -7.87
CA GLU A 235 4.23 -13.80 -7.92
C GLU A 235 3.30 -13.86 -6.71
N ALA A 236 2.90 -12.68 -6.25
CA ALA A 236 1.91 -12.49 -5.20
C ALA A 236 0.99 -11.30 -5.52
N VAL A 237 -0.08 -11.16 -4.73
CA VAL A 237 -1.05 -10.07 -4.88
C VAL A 237 -1.11 -9.24 -3.61
N ASN A 238 -1.18 -7.92 -3.78
CA ASN A 238 -1.42 -6.97 -2.71
C ASN A 238 -2.79 -6.30 -2.83
N PHE A 239 -3.45 -6.14 -1.68
CA PHE A 239 -4.48 -5.14 -1.49
C PHE A 239 -4.06 -4.14 -0.43
N ASN A 240 -4.30 -2.87 -0.73
CA ASN A 240 -4.22 -1.78 0.25
C ASN A 240 -5.59 -1.54 0.89
N GLY A 241 -5.66 -1.48 2.22
CA GLY A 241 -6.91 -1.12 2.90
C GLY A 241 -6.99 -1.61 4.34
N GLU A 242 -8.11 -1.28 4.98
CA GLU A 242 -8.44 -1.77 6.33
C GLU A 242 -8.54 -3.30 6.32
N LEU A 243 -8.20 -3.93 7.46
CA LEU A 243 -8.09 -5.39 7.59
C LEU A 243 -9.31 -6.11 7.01
N THR A 244 -10.51 -5.74 7.46
CA THR A 244 -11.74 -6.43 7.07
C THR A 244 -12.01 -6.34 5.57
N GLU A 245 -11.72 -5.18 4.95
CA GLU A 245 -11.90 -5.03 3.52
C GLU A 245 -10.88 -5.86 2.73
N VAL A 246 -9.63 -5.92 3.21
CA VAL A 246 -8.58 -6.70 2.56
C VAL A 246 -8.88 -8.20 2.66
N GLN A 247 -9.35 -8.68 3.82
CA GLN A 247 -9.80 -10.05 4.01
C GLN A 247 -10.95 -10.41 3.05
N GLU A 248 -11.96 -9.53 2.95
CA GLU A 248 -13.07 -9.71 2.02
C GLU A 248 -12.59 -9.79 0.57
N GLY A 249 -11.65 -8.93 0.16
CA GLY A 249 -11.07 -8.98 -1.18
C GLY A 249 -10.36 -10.31 -1.49
N PHE A 250 -9.66 -10.87 -0.51
CA PHE A 250 -8.97 -12.15 -0.69
C PHE A 250 -9.88 -13.38 -0.65
N LEU A 251 -11.17 -13.25 -0.36
CA LEU A 251 -12.13 -14.35 -0.56
C LEU A 251 -12.18 -14.82 -2.03
N HIS A 252 -11.83 -13.94 -2.96
CA HIS A 252 -11.74 -14.22 -4.40
C HIS A 252 -10.30 -14.27 -4.93
N GLY A 253 -9.31 -14.23 -4.02
CA GLY A 253 -7.88 -14.22 -4.36
C GLY A 253 -7.21 -15.60 -4.27
N PRO A 254 -5.87 -15.64 -4.26
CA PRO A 254 -5.13 -16.88 -4.16
C PRO A 254 -5.46 -17.64 -2.86
N ALA A 255 -5.65 -18.96 -2.94
CA ALA A 255 -5.89 -19.79 -1.75
C ALA A 255 -4.67 -19.85 -0.82
N ASN A 256 -3.45 -19.79 -1.38
CA ASN A 256 -2.22 -19.77 -0.62
C ASN A 256 -2.03 -18.40 0.05
N THR A 257 -2.09 -18.38 1.39
CA THR A 257 -1.91 -17.17 2.20
C THR A 257 -0.53 -16.55 2.02
N SER A 258 0.52 -17.32 1.69
CA SER A 258 1.86 -16.77 1.46
C SER A 258 1.89 -15.75 0.32
N ARG A 259 0.97 -15.87 -0.64
CA ARG A 259 0.83 -14.98 -1.80
C ARG A 259 -0.18 -13.84 -1.61
N ARG A 260 -0.71 -13.68 -0.39
CA ARG A 260 -1.59 -12.58 0.01
C ARG A 260 -0.78 -11.57 0.79
N VAL A 261 -0.70 -10.34 0.29
CA VAL A 261 -0.02 -9.24 0.96
C VAL A 261 -1.04 -8.17 1.33
N MET A 262 -1.11 -7.84 2.61
CA MET A 262 -1.84 -6.65 3.06
C MET A 262 -0.89 -5.47 3.07
N SER A 263 -1.36 -4.32 2.59
CA SER A 263 -0.70 -3.05 2.86
C SER A 263 -1.67 -2.05 3.45
N TYR A 264 -1.14 -1.16 4.29
CA TYR A 264 -1.92 -0.05 4.81
C TYR A 264 -1.01 1.11 5.18
N GLY A 265 -1.54 2.32 5.10
CA GLY A 265 -0.69 3.49 5.19
C GLY A 265 -1.38 4.80 4.90
N TYR A 266 -0.59 5.85 5.04
CA TYR A 266 -0.99 7.20 4.69
C TYR A 266 0.22 7.96 4.13
N PHE A 267 0.01 8.75 3.08
CA PHE A 267 1.07 9.53 2.44
C PHE A 267 1.80 10.46 3.43
N ASN A 268 1.11 10.89 4.49
CA ASN A 268 1.69 11.60 5.62
C ASN A 268 1.61 10.73 6.88
N LEU A 269 2.49 9.73 7.01
CA LEU A 269 2.46 8.72 8.08
C LEU A 269 2.13 9.20 9.52
N PRO A 270 2.62 10.35 10.02
CA PRO A 270 2.22 10.88 11.33
C PRO A 270 0.72 11.13 11.49
N PHE A 271 0.07 11.51 10.38
CA PHE A 271 -1.35 11.72 10.33
C PHE A 271 -2.05 10.37 10.34
N GLN A 272 -3.05 10.22 11.22
CA GLN A 272 -3.74 8.94 11.41
C GLN A 272 -2.81 7.76 11.74
N PHE A 273 -1.67 8.01 12.41
CA PHE A 273 -0.80 6.93 12.85
C PHE A 273 -1.44 6.08 13.97
N GLY A 274 -2.06 6.74 14.95
CA GLY A 274 -2.62 6.11 16.15
C GLY A 274 -1.57 5.69 17.18
N ASN A 275 -2.00 4.95 18.20
CA ASN A 275 -1.19 4.39 19.27
C ASN A 275 -1.06 2.86 19.19
N CYS A 276 -1.57 2.27 18.11
CA CYS A 276 -1.52 0.84 17.79
C CYS A 276 -2.50 -0.02 18.60
N ARG A 277 -3.27 0.57 19.53
CA ARG A 277 -4.22 -0.15 20.41
C ARG A 277 -5.67 0.24 20.15
N GLU A 278 -5.92 1.11 19.17
CA GLU A 278 -7.27 1.44 18.77
C GLU A 278 -7.99 0.22 18.20
N LYS A 279 -9.31 0.33 18.05
CA LYS A 279 -10.12 -0.75 17.48
C LYS A 279 -10.03 -0.81 15.95
N ARG A 280 -9.83 0.33 15.26
CA ARG A 280 -9.74 0.42 13.78
C ARG A 280 -9.25 1.80 13.31
N TYR A 281 -9.02 1.92 11.99
CA TYR A 281 -8.84 3.14 11.18
C TYR A 281 -7.48 3.85 11.28
N TYR A 282 -6.64 3.48 12.25
CA TYR A 282 -5.30 4.07 12.39
C TYR A 282 -4.24 3.17 11.77
N THR A 283 -3.25 3.79 11.12
CA THR A 283 -2.19 3.09 10.38
C THR A 283 -1.52 2.01 11.23
N CYS A 284 -1.10 2.36 12.46
CA CYS A 284 -0.44 1.40 13.34
C CYS A 284 -1.36 0.26 13.77
N THR A 285 -2.65 0.57 14.00
CA THR A 285 -3.65 -0.39 14.45
C THR A 285 -4.01 -1.39 13.36
N GLU A 286 -4.30 -0.93 12.14
CA GLU A 286 -4.64 -1.81 11.01
C GLU A 286 -3.47 -2.73 10.65
N LEU A 287 -2.24 -2.21 10.64
CA LEU A 287 -1.05 -3.02 10.37
C LEU A 287 -0.81 -4.06 11.48
N ARG A 288 -0.99 -3.71 12.76
CA ARG A 288 -0.89 -4.66 13.87
C ARG A 288 -1.94 -5.78 13.75
N GLN A 289 -3.19 -5.41 13.51
CA GLN A 289 -4.25 -6.40 13.34
C GLN A 289 -4.00 -7.30 12.12
N GLY A 290 -3.46 -6.75 11.03
CA GLY A 290 -3.04 -7.52 9.87
C GLY A 290 -1.92 -8.52 10.18
N VAL A 291 -0.93 -8.14 10.99
CA VAL A 291 0.14 -9.06 11.42
C VAL A 291 -0.41 -10.15 12.34
N GLU A 292 -1.27 -9.79 13.28
CA GLU A 292 -1.85 -10.71 14.26
C GLU A 292 -2.87 -11.69 13.68
N SER A 293 -3.56 -11.33 12.58
CA SER A 293 -4.56 -12.21 11.96
C SER A 293 -3.94 -13.48 11.38
N ALA A 294 -2.66 -13.44 11.01
CA ALA A 294 -1.95 -14.51 10.31
C ALA A 294 -2.61 -14.96 8.99
N GLU A 295 -3.46 -14.12 8.40
CA GLU A 295 -4.15 -14.41 7.13
C GLU A 295 -3.38 -13.95 5.88
N PHE A 296 -2.26 -13.25 6.09
CA PHE A 296 -1.39 -12.71 5.05
C PHE A 296 0.02 -13.27 5.16
N GLY A 297 0.65 -13.54 4.02
CA GLY A 297 2.05 -13.95 3.95
C GLY A 297 2.99 -12.82 4.33
N LYS A 298 2.59 -11.57 4.05
CA LYS A 298 3.31 -10.34 4.42
C LYS A 298 2.35 -9.20 4.73
N VAL A 299 2.79 -8.31 5.61
CA VAL A 299 2.11 -7.04 5.92
C VAL A 299 3.08 -5.88 5.74
N PHE A 300 2.72 -4.91 4.89
CA PHE A 300 3.56 -3.76 4.54
C PHE A 300 2.93 -2.42 4.93
N GLY A 301 3.76 -1.51 5.46
CA GLY A 301 3.36 -0.14 5.77
C GLY A 301 3.77 0.86 4.67
N TRP A 302 3.08 2.00 4.58
CA TRP A 302 3.48 3.13 3.72
C TRP A 302 2.95 4.49 4.25
N THR A 303 3.53 5.65 3.93
CA THR A 303 4.89 5.89 3.41
C THR A 303 5.71 6.62 4.47
N SER A 304 6.90 6.08 4.82
CA SER A 304 7.86 6.79 5.66
C SER A 304 8.67 7.78 4.83
N SER A 305 8.70 9.04 5.24
CA SER A 305 9.33 10.13 4.48
C SER A 305 10.12 11.08 5.39
N GLY A 306 11.34 11.45 4.99
CA GLY A 306 12.23 12.25 5.83
C GLY A 306 12.57 11.54 7.13
N SER A 307 12.91 12.29 8.18
CA SER A 307 13.22 11.71 9.50
C SER A 307 11.94 11.46 10.33
N ARG A 308 11.61 10.18 10.49
CA ARG A 308 10.44 9.58 11.15
C ARG A 308 10.81 8.39 12.06
N ALA A 309 12.03 8.33 12.58
CA ALA A 309 12.55 7.24 13.41
C ALA A 309 11.55 6.68 14.44
N LYS A 310 10.81 7.53 15.17
CA LYS A 310 9.81 7.08 16.16
C LYS A 310 8.65 6.25 15.58
N TYR A 311 8.26 6.51 14.34
CA TYR A 311 7.19 5.77 13.66
C TYR A 311 7.74 4.47 13.06
N VAL A 312 8.97 4.52 12.52
CA VAL A 312 9.71 3.32 12.09
C VAL A 312 9.87 2.36 13.27
N ASP A 313 10.29 2.86 14.43
CA ASP A 313 10.43 2.04 15.64
C ASP A 313 9.12 1.36 16.05
N LYS A 314 7.99 2.08 16.04
CA LYS A 314 6.68 1.46 16.31
C LYS A 314 6.29 0.42 15.27
N LEU A 315 6.46 0.72 13.98
CA LEU A 315 6.08 -0.20 12.90
C LEU A 315 6.93 -1.47 12.89
N LEU A 316 8.25 -1.36 13.08
CA LEU A 316 9.17 -2.50 13.03
C LEU A 316 9.27 -3.22 14.39
N GLY A 317 9.23 -2.46 15.48
CA GLY A 317 9.47 -2.95 16.84
C GLY A 317 8.22 -3.35 17.61
N GLU A 318 7.11 -2.60 17.51
CA GLU A 318 5.85 -2.91 18.21
C GLU A 318 4.90 -3.72 17.32
N VAL A 319 4.69 -3.28 16.08
CA VAL A 319 3.77 -3.92 15.13
C VAL A 319 4.41 -5.16 14.48
N GLY A 320 5.68 -5.07 14.10
CA GLY A 320 6.40 -6.18 13.50
C GLY A 320 6.08 -6.43 12.03
N ILE A 321 5.74 -5.38 11.26
CA ILE A 321 5.54 -5.46 9.81
C ILE A 321 6.76 -6.05 9.10
N ASP A 322 6.54 -6.62 7.90
CA ASP A 322 7.59 -7.29 7.14
C ASP A 322 8.33 -6.34 6.19
N GLY A 323 7.74 -5.18 5.88
CA GLY A 323 8.34 -4.20 4.98
C GLY A 323 7.68 -2.83 5.08
N LEU A 324 8.42 -1.80 4.68
CA LEU A 324 7.98 -0.40 4.75
C LEU A 324 8.37 0.32 3.47
N ILE A 325 7.39 0.95 2.84
CA ILE A 325 7.62 1.92 1.77
C ILE A 325 8.27 3.17 2.35
N PHE A 326 9.36 3.62 1.73
CA PHE A 326 10.10 4.82 2.14
C PHE A 326 10.46 5.72 0.94
N GLY A 327 10.59 7.02 1.20
CA GLY A 327 10.96 8.01 0.20
C GLY A 327 10.09 9.26 0.27
N HIS A 328 9.77 9.82 -0.89
CA HIS A 328 8.88 10.99 -1.01
C HIS A 328 7.43 10.65 -0.71
N LYS A 329 6.67 11.59 -0.16
CA LYS A 329 5.22 11.40 0.06
C LYS A 329 4.38 11.49 -1.20
N VAL A 330 4.78 12.36 -2.13
CA VAL A 330 3.94 12.84 -3.25
C VAL A 330 4.69 12.94 -4.58
N SER A 331 5.98 12.61 -4.59
CA SER A 331 6.84 12.71 -5.77
C SER A 331 7.54 11.37 -6.04
N TYR A 332 8.11 11.23 -7.22
CA TYR A 332 8.88 10.05 -7.58
C TYR A 332 10.22 9.99 -6.84
N TYR A 333 10.79 8.80 -6.76
CA TYR A 333 12.05 8.58 -6.07
C TYR A 333 13.21 9.33 -6.72
N ARG A 334 14.00 10.07 -5.93
CA ARG A 334 15.15 10.84 -6.43
C ARG A 334 16.24 10.99 -5.38
N ASN A 335 17.40 11.43 -5.84
CA ASN A 335 18.60 11.52 -5.01
C ASN A 335 18.59 12.79 -4.15
N ASP A 336 17.87 12.76 -3.04
CA ASP A 336 17.79 13.89 -2.10
C ASP A 336 17.78 13.47 -0.63
N GLU A 337 17.83 14.48 0.23
CA GLU A 337 17.96 14.27 1.67
C GLU A 337 16.72 13.67 2.31
N GLU A 338 15.53 13.93 1.77
CA GLU A 338 14.30 13.33 2.27
C GLU A 338 14.31 11.81 2.06
N SER A 339 14.70 11.35 0.88
CA SER A 339 14.80 9.93 0.56
C SER A 339 15.89 9.25 1.38
N ARG A 340 17.07 9.88 1.52
CA ARG A 340 18.15 9.35 2.36
C ARG A 340 17.76 9.28 3.83
N ALA A 341 17.12 10.31 4.37
CA ALA A 341 16.69 10.34 5.77
C ALA A 341 15.69 9.23 6.08
N ALA A 342 14.71 9.01 5.19
CA ALA A 342 13.74 7.93 5.35
C ALA A 342 14.41 6.54 5.33
N ALA A 343 15.40 6.35 4.45
CA ALA A 343 16.19 5.12 4.39
C ALA A 343 16.99 4.91 5.69
N ARG A 344 17.70 5.94 6.14
CA ARG A 344 18.56 5.88 7.34
C ARG A 344 17.79 5.48 8.58
N ASP A 345 16.56 5.96 8.78
CA ASP A 345 15.76 5.56 9.94
C ASP A 345 15.47 4.05 9.96
N ILE A 346 15.23 3.43 8.80
CA ILE A 346 15.05 1.98 8.69
C ILE A 346 16.35 1.26 9.00
N TYR A 347 17.47 1.68 8.39
CA TYR A 347 18.75 0.97 8.59
C TYR A 347 19.29 1.11 10.00
N HIS A 348 19.19 2.29 10.62
CA HIS A 348 19.59 2.47 12.00
C HIS A 348 18.78 1.54 12.91
N TRP A 349 17.47 1.46 12.70
CA TRP A 349 16.64 0.54 13.47
C TRP A 349 17.06 -0.92 13.29
N LEU A 350 17.33 -1.36 12.06
CA LEU A 350 17.79 -2.73 11.77
C LEU A 350 19.17 -3.02 12.38
N GLU A 351 20.09 -2.05 12.35
CA GLU A 351 21.42 -2.15 12.95
C GLU A 351 21.35 -2.32 14.46
N ASP A 352 20.46 -1.57 15.12
CA ASP A 352 20.23 -1.63 16.56
C ASP A 352 19.47 -2.90 17.00
N HIS A 353 18.83 -3.62 16.07
CA HIS A 353 17.94 -4.76 16.35
C HIS A 353 18.22 -5.99 15.47
N LYS A 354 19.50 -6.26 15.17
CA LYS A 354 19.92 -7.39 14.30
C LYS A 354 19.47 -8.77 14.79
N ASP A 355 19.24 -8.91 16.09
CA ASP A 355 18.72 -10.12 16.72
C ASP A 355 17.23 -10.37 16.38
N ARG A 356 16.52 -9.36 15.87
CA ARG A 356 15.09 -9.42 15.56
C ARG A 356 14.80 -9.40 14.06
N ARG A 357 15.57 -8.59 13.31
CA ARG A 357 15.37 -8.36 11.88
C ARG A 357 16.69 -8.13 11.17
N TYR A 358 16.72 -8.43 9.88
CA TYR A 358 17.81 -8.06 8.99
C TYR A 358 17.24 -7.61 7.64
N LEU A 359 18.01 -6.85 6.87
CA LEU A 359 17.61 -6.45 5.53
C LEU A 359 17.56 -7.69 4.63
N ALA A 360 16.40 -7.96 4.02
CA ALA A 360 16.22 -9.12 3.16
C ALA A 360 17.22 -9.12 2.00
N THR A 361 17.71 -10.31 1.69
CA THR A 361 18.70 -10.60 0.66
C THR A 361 18.04 -11.27 -0.54
N GLN A 362 18.84 -11.51 -1.57
CA GLN A 362 18.43 -12.20 -2.79
C GLN A 362 17.89 -13.61 -2.55
N GLN A 363 18.34 -14.25 -1.48
CA GLN A 363 17.99 -15.61 -1.07
C GLN A 363 16.66 -15.65 -0.31
N ASP A 364 16.23 -14.52 0.23
CA ASP A 364 14.98 -14.43 0.98
C ASP A 364 13.79 -14.41 0.02
N ALA A 365 12.97 -15.45 0.10
CA ALA A 365 11.72 -15.51 -0.64
C ALA A 365 10.64 -14.70 0.11
N PRO A 366 10.04 -13.68 -0.52
CA PRO A 366 8.94 -12.92 0.06
C PRO A 366 7.62 -13.69 0.14
N TRP A 367 7.45 -14.81 -0.57
CA TRP A 367 6.24 -15.66 -0.55
C TRP A 367 6.51 -17.11 -0.94
#